data_AF-A0A2S5L6H9-F1
#
_entry.id   AF-A0A2S5L6H9-F1
#
_cell.length_a   1.000
_cell.length_b   1.000
_cell.length_c   1.000
_cell.angle_alpha   90.00
_cell.angle_beta   90.00
_cell.angle_gamma   90.00
#
_symmetry.space_group_name_H-M   'P 1'
#
loop_
_entity.id
_entity.type
_entity.pdbx_description
1 polymer ?
#
loop_
_entity_poly.entity_id
_entity_poly.type
_entity_poly.pdbx_seq_one_letter_code
_entity_poly.pdbx_strand_id
1 'polypeptide(L)'
;MMDKLALLKAVQAAQKGDWDTAHQIAQDDNSSTANWIHAVLHKIEGDEWNSQYWYGRSGGHQYHDFSDIKAELAAIARSLI
;
A
#
# COMPACT_ATOMS: atom_id res chain seq x y z
N MET A 1 -12.20 -7.34 -7.19
CA MET A 1 -11.61 -7.35 -5.83
C MET A 1 -10.62 -8.48 -5.81
N MET A 2 -9.35 -8.18 -5.57
CA MET A 2 -8.32 -9.21 -5.48
C MET A 2 -8.54 -10.09 -4.26
N ASP A 3 -7.97 -11.28 -4.31
CA ASP A 3 -7.86 -12.14 -3.14
C ASP A 3 -6.98 -11.45 -2.08
N LYS A 4 -7.39 -11.53 -0.80
CA LYS A 4 -6.62 -11.00 0.34
C LYS A 4 -5.19 -11.54 0.36
N LEU A 5 -4.99 -12.78 -0.10
CA LEU A 5 -3.66 -13.37 -0.22
C LEU A 5 -2.78 -12.64 -1.24
N ALA A 6 -3.34 -12.15 -2.35
CA ALA A 6 -2.60 -11.37 -3.34
C ALA A 6 -2.14 -10.04 -2.73
N LEU A 7 -3.05 -9.32 -2.07
CA LEU A 7 -2.70 -8.07 -1.38
C LEU A 7 -1.66 -8.29 -0.27
N LEU A 8 -1.73 -9.42 0.44
CA LEU A 8 -0.73 -9.76 1.46
C LEU A 8 0.65 -9.99 0.82
N LYS A 9 0.71 -10.61 -0.36
CA LYS A 9 1.95 -10.75 -1.14
C LYS A 9 2.50 -9.40 -1.57
N ALA A 10 1.65 -8.46 -1.99
CA ALA A 10 2.07 -7.10 -2.34
C ALA A 10 2.72 -6.40 -1.14
N VAL A 11 2.10 -6.47 0.05
CA VAL A 11 2.66 -5.90 1.28
C VAL A 11 3.99 -6.56 1.66
N GLN A 12 4.10 -7.89 1.53
CA GLN A 12 5.33 -8.62 1.80
C GLN A 12 6.46 -8.25 0.82
N ALA A 13 6.14 -8.02 -0.45
CA ALA A 13 7.09 -7.54 -1.44
C ALA A 13 7.59 -6.13 -1.07
N ALA A 14 6.67 -5.22 -0.73
CA ALA A 14 7.00 -3.87 -0.27
C ALA A 14 7.93 -3.87 0.96
N GLN A 15 7.64 -4.72 1.96
CA GLN A 15 8.47 -4.88 3.17
C GLN A 15 9.89 -5.41 2.88
N LYS A 16 10.07 -6.17 1.80
CA LYS A 16 11.37 -6.72 1.36
C LYS A 16 12.16 -5.78 0.45
N GLY A 17 11.57 -4.65 0.05
CA GLY A 17 12.17 -3.73 -0.91
C GLY A 17 11.88 -4.06 -2.38
N ASP A 18 10.99 -5.03 -2.65
CA ASP A 18 10.58 -5.41 -4.01
C ASP A 18 9.32 -4.63 -4.40
N TRP A 19 9.50 -3.32 -4.63
CA TRP A 19 8.40 -2.38 -4.87
C TRP A 19 7.74 -2.60 -6.23
N ASP A 20 8.51 -2.98 -7.26
CA ASP A 20 7.99 -3.31 -8.59
C ASP A 20 6.96 -4.44 -8.53
N THR A 21 7.27 -5.52 -7.81
CA THR A 21 6.33 -6.63 -7.61
C THR A 21 5.10 -6.18 -6.82
N ALA A 22 5.29 -5.32 -5.81
CA ALA A 22 4.18 -4.79 -5.04
C ALA A 22 3.22 -3.93 -5.90
N HIS A 23 3.76 -3.08 -6.78
CA HIS A 23 2.98 -2.28 -7.75
C HIS A 23 2.20 -3.19 -8.70
N GLN A 24 2.87 -4.17 -9.30
CA GLN A 24 2.25 -5.10 -10.25
C GLN A 24 1.08 -5.86 -9.65
N ILE A 25 1.19 -6.25 -8.37
CA ILE A 25 0.07 -6.92 -7.70
C ILE A 25 -1.02 -5.90 -7.36
N ALA A 26 -0.67 -4.76 -6.74
CA ALA A 26 -1.66 -3.82 -6.24
C ALA A 26 -2.45 -3.13 -7.37
N GLN A 27 -1.87 -2.93 -8.56
CA GLN A 27 -2.52 -2.23 -9.68
C GLN A 27 -3.70 -3.01 -10.31
N ASP A 28 -3.76 -4.33 -10.08
CA ASP A 28 -4.81 -5.19 -10.61
C ASP A 28 -6.09 -5.15 -9.75
N ASP A 29 -6.11 -4.38 -8.66
CA ASP A 29 -7.26 -4.16 -7.79
C ASP A 29 -7.46 -2.68 -7.44
N ASN A 30 -8.71 -2.24 -7.44
CA ASN A 30 -9.10 -0.86 -7.11
C ASN A 30 -9.71 -0.75 -5.71
N SER A 31 -9.58 -1.78 -4.88
CA SER A 31 -10.07 -1.77 -3.50
C SER A 31 -9.32 -0.73 -2.66
N SER A 32 -9.96 -0.23 -1.59
CA SER A 32 -9.35 0.72 -0.66
C SER A 32 -8.01 0.22 -0.11
N THR A 33 -7.89 -1.09 0.14
CA THR A 33 -6.63 -1.69 0.60
C THR A 33 -5.55 -1.70 -0.47
N ALA A 34 -5.88 -2.04 -1.72
CA ALA A 34 -4.93 -1.96 -2.83
C ALA A 34 -4.44 -0.52 -3.08
N ASN A 35 -5.35 0.45 -3.02
CA ASN A 35 -5.03 1.87 -3.10
C ASN A 35 -4.15 2.32 -1.93
N TRP A 36 -4.37 1.81 -0.71
CA TRP A 36 -3.51 2.10 0.43
C TRP A 36 -2.09 1.56 0.21
N ILE A 37 -1.93 0.35 -0.33
CA ILE A 37 -0.61 -0.20 -0.66
C ILE A 37 0.09 0.71 -1.68
N HIS A 38 -0.56 1.10 -2.77
CA HIS A 38 -0.02 2.07 -3.76
C HIS A 38 0.41 3.38 -3.11
N ALA A 39 -0.41 3.91 -2.19
CA ALA A 39 -0.08 5.13 -1.47
C ALA A 39 1.23 5.02 -0.68
N VAL A 40 1.41 3.91 0.06
CA VAL A 40 2.64 3.65 0.83
C VAL A 40 3.83 3.44 -0.09
N LEU A 41 3.65 2.78 -1.23
CA LEU A 41 4.74 2.58 -2.18
C LEU A 41 5.28 3.90 -2.73
N HIS A 42 4.42 4.80 -3.20
CA HIS A 42 4.84 6.13 -3.63
C HIS A 42 5.41 6.98 -2.49
N LYS A 43 4.96 6.76 -1.25
CA LYS A 43 5.57 7.38 -0.06
C LYS A 43 7.01 6.90 0.16
N ILE A 44 7.30 5.62 -0.08
CA ILE A 44 8.65 5.05 -0.02
C ILE A 44 9.54 5.63 -1.13
N GLU A 45 9.00 5.78 -2.33
CA GLU A 45 9.71 6.31 -3.51
C GLU A 45 9.99 7.83 -3.42
N GLY A 46 9.34 8.53 -2.50
CA GLY A 46 9.42 9.99 -2.37
C GLY A 46 8.54 10.75 -3.36
N ASP A 47 7.63 10.07 -4.06
CA ASP A 47 6.61 10.69 -4.91
C ASP A 47 5.40 11.11 -4.06
N GLU A 48 5.57 12.21 -3.32
CA GLU A 48 4.56 12.71 -2.38
C GLU A 48 3.23 13.01 -3.07
N TRP A 49 3.26 13.63 -4.25
CA TRP A 49 2.03 14.02 -4.95
C TRP A 49 1.18 12.81 -5.32
N ASN A 50 1.81 11.78 -5.90
CA ASN A 50 1.12 10.57 -6.29
C ASN A 50 0.70 9.75 -5.06
N SER A 51 1.56 9.69 -4.03
CA SER A 51 1.21 9.08 -2.76
C SER A 51 -0.06 9.71 -2.15
N GLN A 52 -0.16 11.04 -2.09
CA GLN A 52 -1.35 11.73 -1.62
C GLN A 52 -2.60 11.43 -2.46
N TYR A 53 -2.46 11.34 -3.79
CA TYR A 53 -3.55 10.94 -4.68
C TYR A 53 -4.11 9.56 -4.33
N TRP A 54 -3.25 8.58 -4.05
CA TRP A 54 -3.67 7.23 -3.67
C TRP A 54 -4.19 7.15 -2.23
N TYR A 55 -3.65 7.93 -1.29
CA TYR A 55 -4.23 8.06 0.05
C TYR A 55 -5.67 8.57 -0.02
N GLY A 56 -5.98 9.52 -0.92
CA GLY A 56 -7.36 9.97 -1.17
C GLY A 56 -8.33 8.86 -1.63
N ARG A 57 -7.80 7.70 -2.06
CA ARG A 57 -8.55 6.53 -2.53
C ARG A 57 -8.47 5.32 -1.59
N SER A 58 -7.76 5.47 -0.47
CA SER A 58 -7.46 4.39 0.48
C SER A 58 -8.58 4.10 1.49
N GLY A 59 -9.73 4.75 1.36
CA GLY A 59 -10.85 4.57 2.30
C GLY A 59 -10.69 5.30 3.62
N GLY A 60 -9.93 6.41 3.64
CA GLY A 60 -9.81 7.32 4.79
C GLY A 60 -8.44 7.36 5.45
N HIS A 61 -7.45 6.60 4.97
CA HIS A 61 -6.06 6.73 5.42
C HIS A 61 -5.41 7.97 4.81
N GLN A 62 -4.48 8.56 5.56
CA GLN A 62 -3.78 9.79 5.19
C GLN A 62 -2.27 9.59 5.22
N TYR A 63 -1.59 10.39 4.41
CA TYR A 63 -0.13 10.36 4.26
C TYR A 63 0.63 10.45 5.60
N HIS A 64 0.08 11.19 6.56
CA HIS A 64 0.69 11.43 7.87
C HIS A 64 0.14 10.55 9.01
N ASP A 65 -0.77 9.61 8.75
CA ASP A 65 -1.30 8.72 9.80
C ASP A 65 -0.21 7.86 10.45
N PHE A 66 0.85 7.57 9.68
CA PHE A 66 2.01 6.81 10.13
C PHE A 66 3.30 7.57 9.81
N SER A 67 4.14 7.77 10.83
CA SER A 67 5.50 8.31 10.68
C SER A 67 6.53 7.22 10.32
N ASP A 68 6.21 5.95 10.55
CA ASP A 68 7.05 4.79 10.19
C ASP A 68 6.33 3.93 9.13
N ILE A 69 6.95 3.85 7.96
CA ILE A 69 6.48 3.05 6.81
C ILE A 69 6.38 1.56 7.18
N LYS A 70 7.29 1.03 7.99
CA LYS A 70 7.26 -0.39 8.39
C LYS A 70 6.04 -0.68 9.25
N ALA A 71 5.71 0.24 10.16
CA ALA A 71 4.51 0.15 10.98
C ALA A 71 3.23 0.23 10.14
N GLU A 72 3.22 1.10 9.12
CA GLU A 72 2.12 1.25 8.18
C GLU A 72 1.88 -0.02 7.36
N LEU A 73 2.92 -0.55 6.70
CA LEU A 73 2.83 -1.83 5.96
C LEU A 73 2.38 -2.99 6.88
N ALA A 74 2.83 -3.02 8.13
CA ALA A 74 2.36 -4.01 9.10
C ALA A 74 0.89 -3.83 9.48
N ALA A 75 0.37 -2.60 9.51
CA ALA A 75 -1.06 -2.34 9.71
C ALA A 75 -1.90 -2.85 8.53
N ILE A 76 -1.44 -2.64 7.28
CA ILE A 76 -2.08 -3.21 6.08
C ILE A 76 -2.09 -4.73 6.15
N ALA A 77 -0.96 -5.37 6.46
CA ALA A 77 -0.89 -6.83 6.56
C ALA A 77 -1.88 -7.40 7.59
N ARG A 78 -2.07 -6.70 8.72
CA ARG A 78 -3.01 -7.12 9.77
C ARG A 78 -4.47 -6.99 9.37
N SER A 79 -4.84 -6.08 8.47
CA SER A 79 -6.23 -5.94 8.00
C SER A 79 -6.63 -7.01 6.98
N LEU A 80 -5.65 -7.74 6.44
CA LEU A 80 -5.82 -8.78 5.42
C LEU A 80 -5.95 -10.20 6.01
N ILE A 81 -5.81 -10.35 7.33
CA ILE A 81 -5.98 -11.62 8.05
C ILE A 81 -7.41 -11.75 8.57
#